data_AF-A0A2P8CZQ1-F1
#
_entry.id   AF-A0A2P8CZQ1-F1
#
_cell.length_a   1.000
_cell.length_b   1.000
_cell.length_c   1.000
_cell.angle_alpha   90.00
_cell.angle_beta   90.00
_cell.angle_gamma   90.00
#
_symmetry.space_group_name_H-M   'P 1'
#
loop_
_entity.id
_entity.type
_entity.pdbx_description
1 polymer ?
#
loop_
_entity_poly.entity_id
_entity_poly.type
_entity_poly.pdbx_seq_one_letter_code
_entity_poly.pdbx_strand_id
1 'polypeptide(L)'
;MQYPTPTGFSRLATIPTQQQIELLLQEIYPQLFQQLNLLNDALSIWSKEMDNTSTGALLLKINEELIQLYRKEQGELYPFLLQLDAEGQRSDCCSPFKKVKVHYSALLTAGAQLQQALALPETAEPVPDAGQALGRFLQELISIQIHKEKYVLARFRNCTGSCKTINNDGHPH
;
A
#
# COMPACT_ATOMS: atom_id res chain seq x y z
N MET A 1 -9.34 -18.41 -12.96
CA MET A 1 -8.18 -18.36 -12.03
C MET A 1 -8.67 -17.89 -10.67
N GLN A 2 -8.40 -18.66 -9.61
CA GLN A 2 -8.73 -18.28 -8.23
C GLN A 2 -7.57 -17.44 -7.70
N TYR A 3 -7.84 -16.18 -7.39
CA TYR A 3 -6.85 -15.27 -6.82
C TYR A 3 -6.86 -15.44 -5.29
N PRO A 4 -5.69 -15.56 -4.63
CA PRO A 4 -5.64 -15.71 -3.19
C PRO A 4 -6.16 -14.45 -2.50
N THR A 5 -7.16 -14.59 -1.63
CA THR A 5 -7.58 -13.55 -0.68
C THR A 5 -6.66 -13.64 0.54
N PRO A 6 -6.04 -12.54 1.02
CA PRO A 6 -5.16 -12.62 2.18
C PRO A 6 -5.97 -12.96 3.43
N THR A 7 -5.80 -14.18 3.93
CA THR A 7 -6.48 -14.72 5.11
C THR A 7 -5.84 -14.24 6.43
N GLY A 8 -4.75 -13.47 6.37
CA GLY A 8 -3.93 -13.09 7.53
C GLY A 8 -4.43 -11.92 8.39
N PHE A 9 -5.42 -11.12 7.92
CA PHE A 9 -5.79 -9.87 8.57
C PHE A 9 -6.37 -10.02 9.98
N SER A 10 -7.09 -11.11 10.25
CA SER A 10 -7.68 -11.39 11.57
C SER A 10 -6.62 -11.53 12.66
N ARG A 11 -5.41 -11.96 12.29
CA ARG A 11 -4.28 -12.16 13.22
C ARG A 11 -3.57 -10.85 13.58
N LEU A 12 -3.70 -9.80 12.78
CA LEU A 12 -3.08 -8.50 13.06
C LEU A 12 -3.56 -7.89 14.39
N ALA A 13 -4.71 -8.27 14.91
CA ALA A 13 -5.21 -7.78 16.19
C ALA A 13 -4.55 -8.44 17.41
N THR A 14 -3.97 -9.63 17.26
CA THR A 14 -3.61 -10.50 18.40
C THR A 14 -2.12 -10.82 18.50
N ILE A 15 -1.34 -10.56 17.44
CA ILE A 15 0.09 -10.86 17.40
C ILE A 15 0.95 -9.63 17.75
N PRO A 16 2.19 -9.80 18.26
CA PRO A 16 3.12 -8.69 18.56
C PRO A 16 3.52 -7.87 17.33
N THR A 17 3.93 -6.61 17.53
CA THR A 17 4.26 -5.65 16.46
C THR A 17 5.26 -6.19 15.43
N GLN A 18 6.32 -6.87 15.89
CA GLN A 18 7.28 -7.52 14.99
C GLN A 18 6.61 -8.56 14.07
N GLN A 19 5.77 -9.44 14.62
CA GLN A 19 5.07 -10.44 13.82
C GLN A 19 4.03 -9.82 12.87
N GLN A 20 3.44 -8.68 13.23
CA GLN A 20 2.55 -7.93 12.33
C GLN A 20 3.32 -7.42 11.11
N ILE A 21 4.51 -6.85 11.33
CA ILE A 21 5.39 -6.35 10.27
C ILE A 21 5.88 -7.50 9.39
N GLU A 22 6.28 -8.62 9.98
CA GLU A 22 6.68 -9.83 9.24
C GLU A 22 5.54 -10.35 8.35
N LEU A 23 4.32 -10.47 8.88
CA LEU A 23 3.14 -10.87 8.10
C LEU A 23 2.87 -9.90 6.94
N LEU A 24 2.98 -8.58 7.20
CA LEU A 24 2.80 -7.57 6.16
C LEU A 24 3.83 -7.71 5.03
N LEU A 25 5.11 -7.86 5.38
CA LEU A 25 6.22 -7.90 4.42
C LEU A 25 6.33 -9.24 3.69
N GLN A 26 6.07 -10.36 4.37
CA GLN A 26 6.32 -11.70 3.84
C GLN A 26 5.08 -12.37 3.24
N GLU A 27 3.87 -11.96 3.64
CA GLU A 27 2.64 -12.55 3.12
C GLU A 27 1.84 -11.55 2.29
N ILE A 28 1.55 -10.37 2.83
CA ILE A 28 0.63 -9.42 2.19
C ILE A 28 1.27 -8.73 0.97
N TYR A 29 2.47 -8.17 1.10
CA TYR A 29 3.13 -7.50 -0.02
C TYR A 29 3.40 -8.43 -1.21
N PRO A 30 3.91 -9.65 -1.03
CA PRO A 30 4.07 -10.59 -2.15
C PRO A 30 2.77 -10.89 -2.89
N GLN A 31 1.65 -11.00 -2.17
CA GLN A 31 0.32 -11.17 -2.78
C GLN A 31 -0.11 -9.93 -3.57
N LEU A 32 0.14 -8.72 -3.06
CA LEU A 32 -0.14 -7.48 -3.79
C LEU A 32 0.68 -7.37 -5.08
N PHE A 33 1.98 -7.69 -5.03
CA PHE A 33 2.83 -7.70 -6.22
C PHE A 33 2.39 -8.78 -7.23
N GLN A 34 1.98 -9.95 -6.74
CA GLN A 34 1.44 -11.00 -7.62
C GLN A 34 0.15 -10.55 -8.31
N GLN A 35 -0.79 -9.94 -7.59
CA GLN A 35 -2.02 -9.41 -8.17
C GLN A 35 -1.73 -8.31 -9.20
N LEU A 36 -0.76 -7.43 -8.92
CA LEU A 36 -0.37 -6.39 -9.86
C LEU A 36 0.30 -6.96 -11.11
N ASN A 37 1.14 -7.99 -10.99
CA ASN A 37 1.71 -8.69 -12.14
C ASN A 37 0.61 -9.33 -13.01
N LEU A 38 -0.39 -9.97 -12.41
CA LEU A 38 -1.50 -10.55 -13.15
C LEU A 38 -2.35 -9.47 -13.85
N LEU A 39 -2.49 -8.30 -13.24
CA LEU A 39 -3.12 -7.13 -13.88
C LEU A 39 -2.27 -6.63 -15.07
N ASN A 40 -0.95 -6.53 -14.89
CA ASN A 40 -0.02 -6.16 -15.97
C ASN A 40 -0.15 -7.15 -17.14
N ASP A 41 -0.19 -8.46 -16.88
CA ASP A 41 -0.35 -9.49 -17.91
C ASP A 41 -1.70 -9.36 -18.64
N ALA A 42 -2.80 -9.18 -17.90
CA ALA A 42 -4.13 -9.00 -18.48
C ALA A 42 -4.22 -7.76 -19.37
N LEU A 43 -3.56 -6.67 -18.98
CA LEU A 43 -3.53 -5.42 -19.74
C LEU A 43 -2.54 -5.45 -20.91
N SER A 44 -1.46 -6.22 -20.81
CA SER A 44 -0.48 -6.42 -21.89
C SER A 44 -1.08 -7.22 -23.05
N ILE A 45 -1.93 -8.23 -22.74
CA ILE A 45 -2.68 -8.97 -23.77
C ILE A 45 -3.63 -8.05 -24.53
N TRP A 46 -4.22 -7.08 -23.84
CA TRP A 46 -5.21 -6.16 -24.41
C TRP A 46 -4.60 -5.12 -25.35
N SER A 47 -3.32 -4.76 -25.20
CA SER A 47 -2.77 -3.68 -25.99
C SER A 47 -1.30 -3.90 -26.36
N LYS A 48 -1.07 -4.21 -27.64
CA LYS A 48 0.24 -4.12 -28.29
C LYS A 48 0.81 -2.69 -28.36
N GLU A 49 0.05 -1.68 -27.94
CA GLU A 49 0.40 -0.25 -28.03
C GLU A 49 0.33 0.50 -26.68
N MET A 50 0.39 -0.23 -25.54
CA MET A 50 0.08 0.35 -24.21
C MET A 50 1.04 1.47 -23.83
N ASP A 51 2.29 1.38 -24.29
CA ASP A 51 3.39 2.26 -23.91
C ASP A 51 3.13 3.74 -24.21
N ASN A 52 2.18 4.08 -25.09
CA ASN A 52 1.82 5.47 -25.44
C ASN A 52 0.38 5.88 -25.05
N THR A 53 -0.34 5.06 -24.27
CA THR A 53 -1.72 5.36 -23.87
C THR A 53 -1.79 5.92 -22.44
N SER A 54 -2.82 6.72 -22.15
CA SER A 54 -3.11 7.18 -20.79
C SER A 54 -3.28 6.02 -19.80
N THR A 55 -3.77 4.87 -20.28
CA THR A 55 -3.94 3.63 -19.51
C THR A 55 -2.59 3.02 -19.10
N GLY A 56 -1.61 2.97 -20.01
CA GLY A 56 -0.26 2.50 -19.72
C GLY A 56 0.46 3.40 -18.69
N ALA A 57 0.33 4.72 -18.81
CA ALA A 57 0.88 5.67 -17.84
C ALA A 57 0.27 5.50 -16.44
N LEU A 58 -1.04 5.24 -16.34
CA LEU A 58 -1.71 4.97 -15.07
C LEU A 58 -1.24 3.65 -14.44
N LEU A 59 -1.07 2.60 -15.25
CA LEU A 59 -0.55 1.32 -14.78
C LEU A 59 0.89 1.44 -14.28
N LEU A 60 1.76 2.15 -15.01
CA LEU A 60 3.12 2.44 -14.57
C LEU A 60 3.12 3.16 -13.22
N LYS A 61 2.27 4.19 -13.09
CA LYS A 61 2.11 4.92 -11.82
C LYS A 61 1.67 4.02 -10.67
N ILE A 62 0.73 3.09 -10.89
CA ILE A 62 0.32 2.12 -9.86
C ILE A 62 1.51 1.26 -9.42
N ASN A 63 2.32 0.77 -10.37
CA ASN A 63 3.52 -0.01 -10.09
C ASN A 63 4.55 0.79 -9.27
N GLU A 64 4.85 2.01 -9.71
CA GLU A 64 5.79 2.89 -9.01
C GLU A 64 5.33 3.22 -7.59
N GLU A 65 4.07 3.59 -7.41
CA GLU A 65 3.53 3.94 -6.10
C GLU A 65 3.49 2.73 -5.14
N LEU A 66 3.22 1.50 -5.63
CA LEU A 66 3.28 0.30 -4.79
C LEU A 66 4.71 0.01 -4.34
N ILE A 67 5.69 0.15 -5.24
CA ILE A 67 7.11 -0.02 -4.92
C ILE A 67 7.56 1.03 -3.91
N GLN A 68 7.19 2.29 -4.10
CA GLN A 68 7.53 3.35 -3.15
C GLN A 68 6.86 3.14 -1.80
N LEU A 69 5.59 2.73 -1.78
CA LEU A 69 4.87 2.38 -0.56
C LEU A 69 5.62 1.28 0.21
N TYR A 70 5.97 0.18 -0.47
CA TYR A 70 6.73 -0.93 0.12
C TYR A 70 8.07 -0.45 0.69
N ARG A 71 8.85 0.32 -0.08
CA ARG A 71 10.17 0.82 0.35
C ARG A 71 10.07 1.76 1.55
N LYS A 72 9.10 2.68 1.55
CA LYS A 72 8.89 3.61 2.67
C LYS A 72 8.41 2.90 3.92
N GLU A 73 7.60 1.86 3.77
CA GLU A 73 7.16 1.08 4.90
C GLU A 73 8.28 0.22 5.47
N GLN A 74 8.97 -0.54 4.63
CA GLN A 74 10.08 -1.41 5.04
C GLN A 74 11.26 -0.62 5.61
N GLY A 75 11.64 0.49 4.98
CA GLY A 75 12.86 1.24 5.30
C GLY A 75 12.70 2.38 6.30
N GLU A 76 11.49 2.94 6.45
CA GLU A 76 11.26 4.08 7.34
C GLU A 76 10.18 3.78 8.39
N LEU A 77 8.96 3.43 7.98
CA LEU A 77 7.83 3.32 8.92
C LEU A 77 7.98 2.13 9.88
N TYR A 78 8.21 0.92 9.38
CA TYR A 78 8.25 -0.27 10.22
C TYR A 78 9.41 -0.29 11.22
N PRO A 79 10.65 0.10 10.87
CA PRO A 79 11.72 0.28 11.85
C PRO A 79 11.33 1.29 12.93
N PHE A 80 10.68 2.39 12.54
CA PHE A 80 10.19 3.40 13.48
C PHE A 80 9.13 2.85 14.44
N LEU A 81 8.19 2.03 13.96
CA LEU A 81 7.18 1.38 14.82
C LEU A 81 7.83 0.40 15.80
N LEU A 82 8.82 -0.38 15.37
CA LEU A 82 9.54 -1.32 16.24
C LEU A 82 10.28 -0.59 17.35
N GLN A 83 10.90 0.55 17.04
CA GLN A 83 11.54 1.38 18.04
C GLN A 83 10.53 1.87 19.09
N LEU A 84 9.40 2.42 18.65
CA LEU A 84 8.34 2.89 19.55
C LEU A 84 7.78 1.76 20.42
N ASP A 85 7.61 0.56 19.86
CA ASP A 85 7.14 -0.63 20.57
C ASP A 85 8.14 -1.06 21.66
N ALA A 86 9.44 -1.09 21.34
CA ALA A 86 10.50 -1.42 22.28
C ALA A 86 10.63 -0.39 23.42
N GLU A 87 10.39 0.89 23.11
CA GLU A 87 10.42 1.98 24.09
C GLU A 87 9.09 2.12 24.87
N GLY A 88 8.04 1.42 24.46
CA GLY A 88 6.69 1.55 25.02
C GLY A 88 6.06 2.93 24.79
N GLN A 89 6.45 3.61 23.70
CA GLN A 89 6.08 5.00 23.43
C GLN A 89 5.10 5.14 22.26
N ARG A 90 4.51 6.33 22.16
CA ARG A 90 3.74 6.79 21.00
C ARG A 90 4.46 7.96 20.37
N SER A 91 4.27 8.12 19.06
CA SER A 91 4.83 9.25 18.34
C SER A 91 3.85 10.42 18.25
N ASP A 92 4.35 11.59 18.64
CA ASP A 92 3.76 12.88 18.26
C ASP A 92 4.20 13.31 16.84
N CYS A 93 5.28 12.72 16.30
CA CYS A 93 5.76 13.03 14.97
C CYS A 93 5.14 12.14 13.89
N CYS A 94 4.13 12.70 13.21
CA CYS A 94 3.36 11.94 12.23
C CYS A 94 3.96 11.94 10.82
N SER A 95 5.21 12.40 10.63
CA SER A 95 5.86 12.47 9.32
C SER A 95 6.02 11.09 8.66
N PRO A 96 6.52 10.03 9.34
CA PRO A 96 6.62 8.70 8.73
C PRO A 96 5.27 8.16 8.24
N PHE A 97 4.22 8.33 9.03
CA PHE A 97 2.86 7.92 8.66
C PHE A 97 2.31 8.71 7.46
N LYS A 98 2.56 10.03 7.41
CA LYS A 98 2.11 10.90 6.31
C LYS A 98 2.80 10.54 5.00
N LYS A 99 4.12 10.28 5.01
CA LYS A 99 4.88 9.88 3.82
C LYS A 99 4.31 8.63 3.17
N VAL A 100 4.02 7.61 3.97
CA VAL A 100 3.41 6.36 3.51
C VAL A 100 1.99 6.60 2.98
N LYS A 101 1.18 7.41 3.69
CA LYS A 101 -0.19 7.74 3.26
C LYS A 101 -0.25 8.42 1.90
N VAL A 102 0.75 9.24 1.54
CA VAL A 102 0.81 9.90 0.22
C VAL A 102 0.86 8.87 -0.91
N HIS A 103 1.78 7.91 -0.84
CA HIS A 103 1.91 6.86 -1.86
C HIS A 103 0.66 6.00 -1.96
N TYR A 104 0.10 5.63 -0.81
CA TYR A 104 -1.15 4.88 -0.77
C TYR A 104 -2.32 5.63 -1.44
N SER A 105 -2.45 6.93 -1.17
CA SER A 105 -3.50 7.77 -1.75
C SER A 105 -3.32 7.96 -3.26
N ALA A 106 -2.06 8.14 -3.69
CA ALA A 106 -1.70 8.24 -5.11
C ALA A 106 -2.04 6.95 -5.87
N LEU A 107 -1.76 5.80 -5.27
CA LEU A 107 -2.08 4.49 -5.83
C LEU A 107 -3.60 4.31 -6.02
N LEU A 108 -4.41 4.58 -4.99
CA LEU A 108 -5.87 4.48 -5.11
C LEU A 108 -6.43 5.45 -6.17
N THR A 109 -5.88 6.65 -6.26
CA THR A 109 -6.29 7.65 -7.25
C THR A 109 -6.00 7.16 -8.67
N ALA A 110 -4.78 6.67 -8.92
CA ALA A 110 -4.39 6.12 -10.22
C ALA A 110 -5.22 4.89 -10.59
N GLY A 111 -5.50 4.02 -9.63
CA GLY A 111 -6.37 2.85 -9.81
C GLY A 111 -7.80 3.22 -10.18
N ALA A 112 -8.40 4.20 -9.50
CA ALA A 112 -9.74 4.67 -9.83
C ALA A 112 -9.82 5.30 -11.24
N GLN A 113 -8.79 6.06 -11.62
CA GLN A 113 -8.68 6.62 -12.98
C GLN A 113 -8.55 5.52 -14.04
N LEU A 114 -7.74 4.50 -13.76
CA LEU A 114 -7.58 3.35 -14.66
C LEU A 114 -8.88 2.56 -14.79
N GLN A 115 -9.59 2.35 -13.68
CA GLN A 115 -10.89 1.67 -13.69
C GLN A 115 -11.94 2.41 -14.53
N GLN A 116 -11.94 3.75 -14.48
CA GLN A 116 -12.80 4.57 -15.34
C GLN A 116 -12.40 4.45 -16.82
N ALA A 117 -11.10 4.50 -17.12
CA ALA A 117 -10.60 4.35 -18.50
C ALA A 117 -10.98 2.99 -19.12
N LEU A 118 -10.93 1.92 -18.33
CA LEU A 118 -11.31 0.57 -18.76
C LEU A 118 -12.83 0.36 -18.91
N ALA A 119 -13.66 1.29 -18.42
CA ALA A 119 -15.12 1.23 -18.50
C ALA A 119 -15.68 1.99 -19.72
N LEU A 120 -14.86 2.72 -20.47
CA LEU A 120 -15.30 3.51 -21.62
C LEU A 120 -15.53 2.62 -22.86
N PRO A 121 -16.64 2.79 -23.59
CA PRO A 121 -17.01 1.93 -24.72
C PRO A 121 -16.14 2.09 -25.98
N GLU A 122 -15.21 3.05 -26.01
CA GLU A 122 -14.27 3.26 -27.12
C GLU A 122 -13.12 2.24 -27.15
N THR A 123 -12.97 1.44 -26.09
CA THR A 123 -12.08 0.28 -26.10
C THR A 123 -12.74 -0.86 -26.86
N ALA A 124 -12.20 -1.20 -28.04
CA ALA A 124 -12.61 -2.37 -28.80
C ALA A 124 -12.55 -3.62 -27.90
N GLU A 125 -13.73 -4.18 -27.64
CA GLU A 125 -14.04 -5.25 -26.69
C GLU A 125 -13.71 -4.93 -25.21
N PRO A 126 -14.73 -4.92 -24.31
CA PRO A 126 -14.46 -4.86 -22.88
C PRO A 126 -13.60 -6.07 -22.51
N VAL A 127 -12.54 -5.84 -21.73
CA VAL A 127 -11.78 -6.92 -21.07
C VAL A 127 -12.33 -7.08 -19.66
N PRO A 128 -13.44 -7.81 -19.47
CA PRO A 128 -14.08 -7.97 -18.17
C PRO A 128 -13.09 -8.47 -17.11
N ASP A 129 -12.07 -9.24 -17.51
CA ASP A 129 -11.05 -9.79 -16.62
C ASP A 129 -10.10 -8.74 -16.07
N ALA A 130 -9.69 -7.73 -16.84
CA ALA A 130 -8.75 -6.69 -16.39
C ALA A 130 -9.43 -5.69 -15.45
N GLY A 131 -10.65 -5.25 -15.79
CA GLY A 131 -11.46 -4.39 -14.92
C GLY A 131 -11.80 -5.06 -13.59
N GLN A 132 -12.15 -6.36 -13.61
CA GLN A 132 -12.38 -7.12 -12.39
C GLN A 132 -11.10 -7.33 -11.58
N ALA A 133 -9.96 -7.64 -12.22
CA ALA A 133 -8.68 -7.81 -11.55
C ALA A 133 -8.25 -6.51 -10.84
N LEU A 134 -8.34 -5.38 -11.53
CA LEU A 134 -8.07 -4.06 -10.95
C LEU A 134 -9.02 -3.74 -9.80
N GLY A 135 -10.33 -3.98 -9.98
CA GLY A 135 -11.31 -3.76 -8.92
C GLY A 135 -11.00 -4.56 -7.66
N ARG A 136 -10.60 -5.84 -7.79
CA ARG A 136 -10.18 -6.69 -6.67
C ARG A 136 -8.91 -6.18 -6.02
N PHE A 137 -7.89 -5.84 -6.80
CA PHE A 137 -6.64 -5.26 -6.30
C PHE A 137 -6.87 -4.01 -5.46
N LEU A 138 -7.73 -3.09 -5.92
CA LEU A 138 -8.06 -1.87 -5.19
C LEU A 138 -8.84 -2.15 -3.90
N GLN A 139 -9.80 -3.08 -3.92
CA GLN A 139 -10.52 -3.48 -2.71
C GLN A 139 -9.57 -4.12 -1.68
N GLU A 140 -8.63 -4.93 -2.13
CA GLU A 140 -7.64 -5.57 -1.27
C GLU A 140 -6.73 -4.52 -0.62
N LEU A 141 -6.23 -3.57 -1.41
CA LEU A 141 -5.45 -2.44 -0.88
C LEU A 141 -6.22 -1.63 0.17
N ILE A 142 -7.50 -1.33 -0.08
CA ILE A 142 -8.38 -0.65 0.87
C ILE A 142 -8.50 -1.44 2.17
N SER A 143 -8.77 -2.74 2.07
CA SER A 143 -8.84 -3.63 3.22
C SER A 143 -7.54 -3.64 4.01
N ILE A 144 -6.40 -3.81 3.34
CA ILE A 144 -5.06 -3.79 3.96
C ILE A 144 -4.84 -2.52 4.75
N GLN A 145 -5.12 -1.36 4.16
CA GLN A 145 -4.89 -0.08 4.83
C GLN A 145 -5.80 0.12 6.04
N ILE A 146 -7.08 -0.26 5.94
CA ILE A 146 -8.01 -0.19 7.07
C ILE A 146 -7.48 -1.04 8.24
N HIS A 147 -7.04 -2.27 7.96
CA HIS A 147 -6.50 -3.16 8.98
C HIS A 147 -5.18 -2.65 9.57
N LYS A 148 -4.28 -2.12 8.74
CA LYS A 148 -3.03 -1.50 9.21
C LYS A 148 -3.30 -0.30 10.08
N GLU A 149 -4.15 0.63 9.66
CA GLU A 149 -4.49 1.80 10.47
C GLU A 149 -5.09 1.37 11.81
N LYS A 150 -6.04 0.43 11.80
CA LYS A 150 -6.74 -0.01 13.01
C LYS A 150 -5.85 -0.77 13.99
N TYR A 151 -5.11 -1.77 13.50
CA TYR A 151 -4.43 -2.72 14.37
C TYR A 151 -2.94 -2.43 14.52
N VAL A 152 -2.30 -1.84 13.52
CA VAL A 152 -0.85 -1.60 13.53
C VAL A 152 -0.55 -0.15 13.92
N LEU A 153 -1.10 0.83 13.20
CA LEU A 153 -0.67 2.23 13.30
C LEU A 153 -1.34 3.00 14.44
N ALA A 154 -2.62 2.77 14.73
CA ALA A 154 -3.38 3.55 15.71
C ALA A 154 -2.74 3.57 17.10
N ARG A 155 -2.09 2.48 17.52
CA ARG A 155 -1.48 2.38 18.85
C ARG A 155 -0.22 3.26 19.00
N PHE A 156 0.41 3.64 17.89
CA PHE A 156 1.68 4.38 17.87
C PHE A 156 1.49 5.86 17.51
N ARG A 157 0.28 6.29 17.12
CA ARG A 157 0.02 7.68 16.72
C ARG A 157 -0.65 8.44 17.84
N ASN A 158 -0.06 9.59 18.19
CA ASN A 158 -0.66 10.56 19.10
C ASN A 158 -0.67 11.97 18.47
N CYS A 159 -1.05 12.05 17.19
CA CYS A 159 -0.97 13.26 16.35
C CYS A 159 -1.85 14.41 16.88
N THR A 160 -1.40 15.12 17.92
CA THR A 160 -2.09 16.26 18.54
C THR A 160 -1.51 17.62 18.09
N GLY A 161 -0.35 17.65 17.43
CA GLY A 161 0.30 18.87 16.95
C GLY A 161 1.71 18.61 16.44
N SER A 162 2.34 19.62 15.82
CA SER A 162 3.63 19.60 15.11
C SER A 162 4.74 18.71 15.71
N CYS A 163 5.44 17.95 14.85
CA CYS A 163 6.58 17.09 15.20
C CYS A 163 7.60 17.87 16.06
N LYS A 164 7.84 17.43 17.30
CA LYS A 164 9.10 17.72 17.98
C LYS A 164 10.14 16.78 17.38
N THR A 165 11.22 17.33 16.83
CA THR A 165 12.39 16.54 16.47
C THR A 165 12.92 15.86 17.73
N ILE A 166 13.02 14.54 17.70
CA ILE A 166 13.75 13.80 18.73
C ILE A 166 15.22 14.14 18.45
N ASN A 167 15.76 15.11 19.19
CA ASN A 167 17.17 15.42 19.11
C ASN A 167 17.94 14.22 19.66
N ASN A 168 18.71 13.57 18.78
CA ASN A 168 19.81 12.71 19.17
C ASN A 168 20.96 13.61 19.66
N ASP A 169 20.78 14.26 20.80
CA ASP A 169 21.86 14.94 21.50
C ASP A 169 21.75 14.56 22.97
N GLY A 170 22.27 13.37 23.28
CA GLY A 170 22.86 13.18 24.58
C GLY A 170 24.04 14.14 24.71
N HIS A 171 23.94 15.11 25.60
CA HIS A 171 25.00 15.56 26.52
C HIS A 171 24.41 16.59 27.49
N PRO A 172 24.60 16.44 28.80
CA PRO A 172 24.26 17.47 29.77
C PRO A 172 25.39 18.49 29.87
N HIS A 173 25.06 19.78 29.77
CA HIS A 173 25.76 20.86 30.46
C HIS A 173 24.81 22.02 30.72
#